data_AF-A0A4Q4KS52-F1
#
_entry.id   AF-A0A4Q4KS52-F1
#
_cell.length_a   1.000
_cell.length_b   1.000
_cell.length_c   1.000
_cell.angle_alpha   90.00
_cell.angle_beta   90.00
_cell.angle_gamma   90.00
#
_symmetry.space_group_name_H-M   'P 1'
#
loop_
_entity.id
_entity.type
_entity.pdbx_description
1 polymer ?
#
loop_
_entity_poly.entity_id
_entity_poly.type
_entity_poly.pdbx_seq_one_letter_code
_entity_poly.pdbx_strand_id
1 'polypeptide(L)'
;MKNLKLIFTITLLAIFTLSGCANESDQEKGNTIESSSADNSSIKSDAKRLVDLQCQVMKLIGEAKNGDATALMKSEEINKQAEKVSRELKEKYPTKEDQERFAEAYQEALGECE
;
A
#
# COMPACT_ATOMS: atom_id res chain seq x y z
N MET A 1 -30.81 35.03 -19.44
CA MET A 1 -29.35 34.80 -19.57
C MET A 1 -29.05 33.44 -18.91
N LYS A 2 -29.36 32.26 -19.45
CA LYS A 2 -28.90 31.59 -20.69
C LYS A 2 -27.42 31.87 -20.98
N ASN A 3 -26.59 30.82 -20.86
CA ASN A 3 -25.19 30.66 -21.29
C ASN A 3 -24.12 30.62 -20.17
N LEU A 4 -24.19 29.61 -19.29
CA LEU A 4 -23.07 29.21 -18.43
C LEU A 4 -22.92 27.69 -18.37
N LYS A 5 -22.96 27.02 -19.54
CA LYS A 5 -22.75 25.56 -19.67
C LYS A 5 -21.76 25.20 -20.78
N LEU A 6 -20.82 26.09 -21.12
CA LEU A 6 -19.93 25.90 -22.27
C LEU A 6 -18.47 26.29 -22.00
N ILE A 7 -17.87 25.78 -20.92
CA ILE A 7 -16.40 25.84 -20.72
C ILE A 7 -15.87 24.50 -20.16
N PHE A 8 -16.55 23.38 -20.46
CA PHE A 8 -16.15 22.05 -19.99
C PHE A 8 -15.60 21.13 -21.09
N THR A 9 -15.28 21.68 -22.25
CA THR A 9 -14.74 20.88 -23.36
C THR A 9 -13.71 21.68 -24.12
N ILE A 10 -12.56 21.04 -24.34
CA ILE A 10 -11.45 21.43 -25.24
C ILE A 10 -10.29 22.13 -24.52
N THR A 11 -9.45 21.32 -23.86
CA THR A 11 -8.00 21.38 -24.08
C THR A 11 -7.41 20.00 -23.82
N LEU A 12 -7.86 19.03 -24.62
CA LEU A 12 -7.09 17.83 -24.89
C LEU A 12 -6.08 18.20 -26.00
N LEU A 13 -4.89 17.62 -25.89
CA LEU A 13 -3.76 17.61 -26.83
C LEU A 13 -2.71 18.72 -26.73
N ALA A 14 -1.47 18.20 -26.80
CA ALA A 14 -0.18 18.86 -26.91
C ALA A 14 0.34 19.33 -25.52
N ILE A 15 1.46 18.87 -24.97
CA ILE A 15 2.71 18.39 -25.56
C ILE A 15 3.46 17.66 -24.43
N PHE A 16 3.64 16.34 -24.49
CA PHE A 16 4.78 15.70 -23.84
C PHE A 16 5.68 15.19 -24.95
N THR A 17 6.52 16.10 -25.41
CA THR A 17 7.65 15.84 -26.29
C THR A 17 8.59 14.85 -25.63
N LEU A 18 8.76 13.75 -26.34
CA LEU A 18 9.86 12.81 -26.25
C LEU A 18 11.18 13.57 -26.08
N SER A 19 11.81 13.39 -24.92
CA SER A 19 13.26 13.52 -24.73
C SER A 19 13.75 12.13 -24.36
N GLY A 20 14.74 11.62 -25.09
CA GLY A 20 15.24 10.23 -25.05
C GLY A 20 15.54 9.67 -23.65
N CYS A 21 15.58 8.35 -23.48
CA CYS A 21 16.73 7.57 -23.94
C CYS A 21 16.39 6.41 -24.88
N ALA A 22 17.19 6.28 -25.94
CA ALA A 22 17.45 5.01 -26.59
C ALA A 22 18.20 4.09 -25.62
N ASN A 23 17.77 2.83 -25.52
CA ASN A 23 18.66 1.71 -25.23
C ASN A 23 18.04 0.46 -25.85
N GLU A 24 18.68 0.04 -26.94
CA GLU A 24 18.58 -1.27 -27.55
C GLU A 24 19.67 -2.13 -26.91
N SER A 25 19.31 -3.26 -26.28
CA SER A 25 20.20 -4.41 -26.02
C SER A 25 19.38 -5.59 -25.49
N ASP A 26 19.14 -6.52 -26.39
CA ASP A 26 19.24 -7.98 -26.24
C ASP A 26 18.37 -8.76 -25.24
N GLN A 27 17.51 -9.56 -25.87
CA GLN A 27 17.02 -10.86 -25.43
C GLN A 27 18.18 -11.86 -25.28
N GLU A 28 18.35 -12.48 -24.10
CA GLU A 28 18.46 -13.95 -24.01
C GLU A 28 18.47 -14.48 -22.57
N LYS A 29 17.85 -15.67 -22.45
CA LYS A 29 18.14 -16.74 -21.48
C LYS A 29 17.67 -16.53 -20.03
N GLY A 30 16.41 -16.91 -19.85
CA GLY A 30 16.10 -18.18 -19.19
C GLY A 30 16.65 -18.35 -17.79
N ASN A 31 15.78 -18.15 -16.80
CA ASN A 31 15.54 -19.19 -15.83
C ASN A 31 14.08 -19.10 -15.35
N THR A 32 13.26 -19.99 -15.87
CA THR A 32 11.98 -20.34 -15.26
C THR A 32 12.32 -21.05 -13.96
N ILE A 33 12.39 -20.32 -12.85
CA ILE A 33 12.28 -20.91 -11.51
C ILE A 33 11.03 -20.34 -10.88
N GLU A 34 9.99 -21.16 -10.97
CA GLU A 34 8.93 -21.34 -9.99
C GLU A 34 8.39 -20.05 -9.35
N SER A 35 7.51 -19.37 -10.08
CA SER A 35 6.32 -18.89 -9.38
C SER A 35 5.56 -20.12 -8.91
N SER A 36 5.27 -20.23 -7.62
CA SER A 36 3.87 -20.22 -7.18
C SER A 36 3.71 -20.72 -5.75
N SER A 37 2.78 -20.06 -5.06
CA SER A 37 2.08 -20.45 -3.84
C SER A 37 2.72 -20.20 -2.48
N ALA A 38 4.03 -20.40 -2.26
CA ALA A 38 4.63 -20.22 -0.93
C ALA A 38 4.76 -18.73 -0.53
N ASP A 39 5.27 -17.88 -1.42
CA ASP A 39 5.55 -16.46 -1.11
C ASP A 39 4.28 -15.62 -0.94
N ASN A 40 3.21 -15.94 -1.68
CA ASN A 40 1.94 -15.23 -1.53
C ASN A 40 1.29 -15.46 -0.16
N SER A 41 1.48 -16.64 0.44
CA SER A 41 0.98 -16.92 1.80
C SER A 41 1.73 -16.10 2.85
N SER A 42 3.05 -15.94 2.67
CA SER A 42 3.94 -15.12 3.51
C SER A 42 3.56 -13.64 3.42
N ILE A 43 3.39 -13.10 2.21
CA ILE A 43 2.98 -11.70 1.98
C ILE A 43 1.61 -11.41 2.61
N LYS A 44 0.62 -12.29 2.42
CA LYS A 44 -0.71 -12.14 3.04
C LYS A 44 -0.64 -12.13 4.56
N SER A 45 0.12 -13.06 5.16
CA SER A 45 0.28 -13.11 6.62
C SER A 45 0.95 -11.86 7.18
N ASP A 46 1.97 -11.34 6.49
CA ASP A 46 2.68 -10.14 6.92
C ASP A 46 1.84 -8.86 6.73
N ALA A 47 1.09 -8.78 5.64
CA ALA A 47 0.13 -7.71 5.41
C ALA A 47 -0.93 -7.70 6.52
N LYS A 48 -1.51 -8.88 6.83
CA LYS A 48 -2.46 -9.04 7.94
C LYS A 48 -1.87 -8.60 9.27
N ARG A 49 -0.64 -9.02 9.59
CA ARG A 49 0.04 -8.62 10.83
C ARG A 49 0.17 -7.09 10.97
N LEU A 50 0.48 -6.38 9.88
CA LEU A 50 0.54 -4.91 9.92
C LEU A 50 -0.86 -4.29 10.06
N VAL A 51 -1.85 -4.82 9.34
CA VAL A 51 -3.24 -4.36 9.42
C VAL A 51 -3.83 -4.59 10.81
N ASP A 52 -3.62 -5.75 11.43
CA ASP A 52 -4.12 -6.06 12.78
C ASP A 52 -3.65 -5.03 13.82
N LEU A 53 -2.42 -4.52 13.69
CA LEU A 53 -1.92 -3.43 14.54
C LEU A 53 -2.67 -2.11 14.27
N GLN A 54 -2.95 -1.80 13.01
CA GLN A 54 -3.71 -0.60 12.65
C GLN A 54 -5.17 -0.68 13.09
N CYS A 55 -5.84 -1.83 12.93
CA CYS A 55 -7.20 -2.01 13.43
C CYS A 55 -7.25 -1.80 14.95
N GLN A 56 -6.26 -2.32 15.70
CA GLN A 56 -6.16 -2.09 17.14
C GLN A 56 -6.03 -0.59 17.50
N VAL A 57 -5.22 0.16 16.74
CA VAL A 57 -5.09 1.62 16.92
C VAL A 57 -6.43 2.31 16.66
N MET A 58 -7.14 1.95 15.60
CA MET A 58 -8.46 2.53 15.28
C MET A 58 -9.48 2.27 16.40
N LYS A 59 -9.50 1.04 16.94
CA LYS A 59 -10.36 0.68 18.08
C LYS A 59 -10.03 1.52 19.32
N LEU A 60 -8.75 1.63 19.68
CA LEU A 60 -8.30 2.43 20.83
C LEU A 60 -8.62 3.92 20.67
N ILE A 61 -8.52 4.47 19.46
CA ILE A 61 -8.96 5.84 19.18
C ILE A 61 -10.48 5.98 19.42
N GLY A 62 -11.27 4.97 19.05
CA GLY A 62 -12.71 4.91 19.36
C GLY A 62 -12.98 4.89 20.87
N GLU A 63 -12.26 4.05 21.63
CA GLU A 63 -12.36 3.98 23.08
C GLU A 63 -11.94 5.29 23.77
N ALA A 64 -10.89 5.95 23.27
CA ALA A 64 -10.45 7.26 23.76
C ALA A 64 -11.52 8.34 23.55
N LYS A 65 -12.20 8.33 22.40
CA LYS A 65 -13.35 9.23 22.13
C LYS A 65 -14.52 8.99 23.09
N ASN A 66 -14.65 7.77 23.62
CA ASN A 66 -15.65 7.39 24.63
C ASN A 66 -15.19 7.65 26.08
N GLY A 67 -14.03 8.29 26.26
CA GLY A 67 -13.54 8.72 27.57
C GLY A 67 -12.50 7.82 28.22
N ASP A 68 -12.02 6.76 27.57
CA ASP A 68 -10.89 5.98 28.08
C ASP A 68 -9.56 6.71 27.82
N ALA A 69 -9.11 7.47 28.82
CA ALA A 69 -7.83 8.18 28.76
C ALA A 69 -6.61 7.26 28.59
N THR A 70 -6.70 5.98 28.95
CA THR A 70 -5.60 5.02 28.79
C THR A 70 -5.48 4.48 27.36
N ALA A 71 -6.56 4.57 26.59
CA ALA A 71 -6.59 4.05 25.22
C ALA A 71 -5.64 4.81 24.29
N LEU A 72 -5.47 6.13 24.49
CA LEU A 72 -4.53 6.93 23.70
C LEU A 72 -3.07 6.45 23.92
N MET A 73 -2.65 6.26 25.17
CA MET A 73 -1.30 5.76 25.48
C MET A 73 -1.04 4.37 24.88
N LYS A 74 -2.03 3.48 24.95
CA LYS A 74 -1.94 2.15 24.32
C LYS A 74 -1.81 2.27 22.80
N SER A 75 -2.52 3.21 22.17
CA SER A 75 -2.48 3.41 20.72
C SER A 75 -1.10 3.87 20.25
N GLU A 76 -0.41 4.71 21.03
CA GLU A 76 0.95 5.15 20.73
C GLU A 76 1.93 3.98 20.75
N GLU A 77 1.80 3.06 21.71
CA GLU A 77 2.67 1.89 21.79
C GLU A 77 2.43 0.92 20.62
N ILE A 78 1.17 0.70 20.23
CA ILE A 78 0.85 -0.12 19.07
C ILE A 78 1.34 0.54 17.77
N ASN A 79 1.28 1.87 17.65
CA ASN A 79 1.85 2.60 16.51
C ASN A 79 3.37 2.37 16.39
N LYS A 80 4.13 2.39 17.49
CA LYS A 80 5.56 2.06 17.46
C LYS A 80 5.81 0.64 16.96
N GLN A 81 4.97 -0.32 17.36
CA GLN A 81 5.04 -1.68 16.86
C GLN A 81 4.74 -1.73 15.36
N ALA A 82 3.69 -1.04 14.90
CA ALA A 82 3.33 -0.96 13.49
C ALA A 82 4.44 -0.34 12.64
N GLU A 83 5.10 0.72 13.12
CA GLU A 83 6.27 1.30 12.46
C GLU A 83 7.44 0.32 12.38
N LYS A 84 7.70 -0.44 13.44
CA LYS A 84 8.75 -1.46 13.45
C LYS A 84 8.45 -2.54 12.41
N VAL A 85 7.23 -3.07 12.41
CA VAL A 85 6.78 -4.05 11.42
C VAL A 85 6.88 -3.48 10.02
N SER A 86 6.42 -2.25 9.78
CA SER A 86 6.50 -1.60 8.47
C SER A 86 7.95 -1.50 7.94
N ARG A 87 8.92 -1.19 8.81
CA ARG A 87 10.35 -1.20 8.44
C ARG A 87 10.84 -2.60 8.09
N GLU A 88 10.55 -3.59 8.94
CA GLU A 88 10.90 -5.00 8.69
C GLU A 88 10.34 -5.49 7.35
N LEU A 89 9.09 -5.14 7.02
CA LEU A 89 8.44 -5.55 5.78
C LEU A 89 8.98 -4.82 4.55
N LYS A 90 9.35 -3.53 4.69
CA LYS A 90 10.02 -2.78 3.62
C LYS A 90 11.38 -3.40 3.26
N GLU A 91 12.12 -3.88 4.25
CA GLU A 91 13.39 -4.58 4.04
C GLU A 91 13.17 -5.98 3.45
N LYS A 92 12.11 -6.69 3.88
CA LYS A 92 11.74 -8.02 3.39
C LYS A 92 11.25 -8.01 1.93
N TYR A 93 10.60 -6.94 1.50
CA TYR A 93 10.00 -6.79 0.16
C TYR A 93 10.58 -5.58 -0.59
N PRO A 94 11.86 -5.64 -1.03
CA PRO A 94 12.56 -4.48 -1.56
C PRO A 94 12.21 -4.19 -3.03
N THR A 95 11.66 -5.15 -3.76
CA THR A 95 11.37 -5.00 -5.19
C THR A 95 10.03 -4.32 -5.41
N LYS A 96 9.86 -3.68 -6.57
CA LYS A 96 8.58 -3.06 -6.96
C LYS A 96 7.46 -4.11 -7.03
N GLU A 97 7.74 -5.29 -7.57
CA GLU A 97 6.76 -6.36 -7.70
C GLU A 97 6.30 -6.88 -6.33
N ASP A 98 7.22 -7.07 -5.38
CA ASP A 98 6.86 -7.46 -4.02
C ASP A 98 6.02 -6.39 -3.32
N GLN A 99 6.34 -5.11 -3.54
CA GLN A 99 5.58 -3.98 -2.97
C GLN A 99 4.16 -3.90 -3.55
N GLU A 100 3.98 -4.17 -4.84
CA GLU A 100 2.66 -4.24 -5.47
C GLU A 100 1.82 -5.39 -4.87
N ARG A 101 2.39 -6.60 -4.79
CA ARG A 101 1.71 -7.76 -4.16
C ARG A 101 1.41 -7.52 -2.67
N PHE A 102 2.33 -6.88 -1.95
CA PHE A 102 2.11 -6.50 -0.55
C PHE A 102 0.99 -5.48 -0.42
N ALA A 103 0.94 -4.47 -1.29
CA ALA A 103 -0.12 -3.47 -1.29
C ALA A 103 -1.50 -4.09 -1.56
N GLU A 104 -1.59 -5.03 -2.51
CA GLU A 104 -2.83 -5.80 -2.76
C GLU A 104 -3.26 -6.60 -1.53
N ALA A 105 -2.35 -7.38 -0.93
CA ALA A 105 -2.63 -8.16 0.26
C ALA A 105 -3.00 -7.29 1.47
N TYR A 106 -2.38 -6.12 1.59
CA TYR A 106 -2.67 -5.15 2.64
C TYR A 106 -4.06 -4.53 2.46
N GLN A 107 -4.45 -4.19 1.23
CA GLN A 107 -5.81 -3.70 0.94
C GLN A 107 -6.87 -4.77 1.21
N GLU A 108 -6.60 -6.03 0.87
CA GLU A 108 -7.46 -7.17 1.18
C GLU A 108 -7.65 -7.30 2.70
N ALA A 109 -6.54 -7.29 3.46
CA ALA A 109 -6.58 -7.41 4.91
C ALA A 109 -7.28 -6.23 5.60
N LEU A 110 -7.16 -5.00 5.09
CA LEU A 110 -7.85 -3.83 5.65
C LEU A 110 -9.38 -3.97 5.65
N GLY A 111 -9.93 -4.73 4.69
CA GLY A 111 -11.36 -5.04 4.65
C GLY A 111 -11.84 -5.89 5.84
N GLU A 112 -10.92 -6.49 6.59
CA GLU A 112 -11.21 -7.33 7.77
C GLU A 112 -11.15 -6.56 9.10
N CYS A 113 -10.83 -5.26 9.10
CA CYS A 113 -10.91 -4.45 10.32
C CYS A 113 -12.38 -4.28 10.76
N GLU A 114 -12.75 -4.84 11.90
CA GLU A 114 -14.06 -4.66 12.57
C GLU A 114 -14.03 -3.55 13.64
#